data_AF-A0A8A2V7U9-F1
#
_entry.id   AF-A0A8A2V7U9-F1
#
_cell.length_a   1.000
_cell.length_b   1.000
_cell.length_c   1.000
_cell.angle_alpha   90.00
_cell.angle_beta   90.00
_cell.angle_gamma   90.00
#
_symmetry.space_group_name_H-M   'P 1'
#
loop_
_entity.id
_entity.type
_entity.pdbx_description
1 polymer ?
#
loop_
_entity_poly.entity_id
_entity_poly.type
_entity_poly.pdbx_seq_one_letter_code
_entity_poly.pdbx_strand_id
1 'polypeptide(L)' 'MKARCPLCTRPVPRTIQQWCECGQPMDPGCYEAHEDWCAVHGADAWIGAVER' A
#
# COMPACT_ATOMS: atom_id res chain seq x y z
N MET A 1 8.30 -6.77 15.30
CA MET A 1 7.31 -5.83 14.69
C MET A 1 6.76 -6.48 13.42
N LYS A 2 5.48 -6.87 13.42
CA LYS A 2 4.81 -7.44 12.25
C LYS A 2 4.26 -6.28 11.42
N ALA A 3 4.74 -6.12 10.19
CA ALA A 3 4.18 -5.14 9.28
C ALA A 3 2.73 -5.51 8.94
N ARG A 4 1.89 -4.51 8.66
CA ARG A 4 0.50 -4.71 8.27
C ARG A 4 0.26 -3.99 6.95
N CYS A 5 -0.50 -4.62 6.07
CA CYS A 5 -0.89 -3.99 4.81
C CYS A 5 -1.90 -2.88 5.11
N PRO A 6 -1.69 -1.63 4.66
CA PRO A 6 -2.63 -0.52 4.89
C PRO A 6 -3.99 -0.73 4.20
N LEU A 7 -4.05 -1.51 3.10
CA LEU A 7 -5.29 -1.80 2.40
C LEU A 7 -6.16 -2.84 3.12
N CYS A 8 -5.63 -4.04 3.36
CA CYS A 8 -6.42 -5.13 3.92
C CYS A 8 -6.29 -5.28 5.45
N THR A 9 -5.44 -4.47 6.09
CA THR A 9 -5.10 -4.49 7.53
C THR A 9 -4.50 -5.80 8.07
N ARG A 10 -4.32 -6.80 7.20
CA ARG A 10 -3.76 -8.10 7.55
C ARG A 10 -2.27 -7.97 7.88
N PRO A 11 -1.75 -8.79 8.81
CA PRO A 11 -0.32 -8.88 9.05
C PRO A 11 0.38 -9.46 7.83
N VAL A 12 1.40 -8.77 7.34
CA VAL A 12 2.20 -9.18 6.19
C VAL A 12 3.47 -9.86 6.70
N PRO A 13 3.65 -11.17 6.43
CA PRO A 13 4.89 -11.87 6.72
C PRO A 13 6.05 -11.23 5.97
N ARG A 14 7.21 -11.06 6.61
CA ARG A 14 8.44 -10.54 5.96
C ARG A 14 8.89 -11.36 4.75
N THR A 15 8.48 -12.62 4.64
CA THR A 15 8.81 -13.52 3.53
C THR A 15 8.04 -13.19 2.25
N ILE A 16 6.87 -12.56 2.35
CA ILE A 16 6.01 -12.19 1.21
C ILE A 16 5.75 -10.68 1.14
N GLN A 17 6.31 -9.91 2.06
CA GLN A 17 6.14 -8.48 2.14
C GLN A 17 6.72 -7.81 0.90
N GLN A 18 5.90 -7.05 0.20
CA GLN A 18 6.34 -6.13 -0.84
C GLN A 18 6.48 -4.73 -0.25
N TRP A 19 7.49 -3.99 -0.70
CA TRP A 19 7.68 -2.60 -0.33
C TRP A 19 7.29 -1.74 -1.51
N CYS A 20 6.29 -0.90 -1.33
CA CYS A 20 5.99 0.14 -2.30
C CYS A 20 7.00 1.28 -2.15
N GLU A 21 7.24 2.03 -3.22
CA GLU A 21 8.08 3.22 -3.22
C GLU A 21 7.56 4.32 -2.28
N CYS A 22 6.27 4.29 -1.91
CA CYS A 22 5.71 5.15 -0.87
C CYS A 22 6.20 4.80 0.56
N GLY A 23 7.00 3.75 0.71
CA GLY A 23 7.54 3.28 1.99
C GLY A 23 6.54 2.47 2.82
N GLN A 24 5.36 2.14 2.27
CA GLN A 24 4.39 1.29 2.94
C GLN A 24 4.65 -0.20 2.63
N PRO A 25 4.54 -1.08 3.66
CA PRO A 25 4.59 -2.51 3.46
C PRO A 25 3.25 -3.06 2.98
N MET A 26 3.27 -3.79 1.87
CA MET A 26 2.10 -4.29 1.17
C MET A 26 2.06 -5.82 1.14
N ASP A 27 0.85 -6.37 1.23
CA ASP A 27 0.60 -7.76 0.85
C ASP A 27 0.66 -7.86 -0.69
N PRO A 28 1.24 -8.93 -1.27
CA PRO A 28 1.33 -9.09 -2.72
C PRO A 28 -0.02 -8.99 -3.42
N GLY A 29 -1.09 -9.56 -2.84
CA GLY A 29 -2.43 -9.51 -3.41
C GLY A 29 -3.07 -8.12 -3.34
N CYS A 30 -2.51 -7.22 -2.54
CA CYS A 30 -2.93 -5.83 -2.44
C CYS A 30 -1.95 -4.87 -3.13
N TYR A 31 -0.83 -5.35 -3.67
CA TYR A 31 0.21 -4.50 -4.26
C TYR A 31 -0.27 -3.88 -5.58
N GLU A 32 -0.81 -4.68 -6.50
CA GLU A 32 -1.35 -4.17 -7.78
C GLU A 32 -2.50 -3.18 -7.55
N ALA A 33 -3.41 -3.51 -6.63
CA ALA A 33 -4.50 -2.60 -6.25
C ALA A 33 -3.99 -1.31 -5.57
N HIS A 34 -2.84 -1.37 -4.90
CA HIS A 34 -2.22 -0.19 -4.30
C HIS A 34 -1.46 0.65 -5.31
N GLU A 35 -0.86 0.04 -6.33
CA GLU A 35 -0.05 0.75 -7.33
C GLU A 35 -0.85 1.87 -8.00
N ASP A 36 -2.12 1.61 -8.29
CA ASP A 36 -3.06 2.55 -8.89
C ASP A 36 -3.43 3.72 -7.96
N TRP A 37 -3.49 3.46 -6.65
CA TRP A 37 -3.84 4.43 -5.58
C TRP A 37 -2.64 4.90 -4.77
N CYS A 38 -1.42 4.62 -5.23
CA CYS A 38 -0.20 4.88 -4.47
C CYS A 38 0.02 6.38 -4.36
N ALA A 39 0.20 6.89 -3.14
CA ALA A 39 0.39 8.32 -2.90
C ALA A 39 1.61 8.96 -3.61
N VAL A 40 2.55 8.17 -4.13
CA VAL A 40 3.78 8.64 -4.80
C VAL A 40 3.69 8.57 -6.33
N HIS A 41 3.11 7.50 -6.88
CA HIS A 41 3.08 7.26 -8.35
C HIS A 41 1.73 6.78 -8.88
N GLY A 42 0.73 6.61 -8.02
CA GLY A 42 -0.60 6.17 -8.42
C GLY A 42 -1.31 7.25 -9.23
N ALA A 43 -1.90 6.86 -10.35
CA ALA A 43 -2.67 7.76 -11.19
C ALA A 43 -3.87 8.34 -10.44
N ASP A 44 -4.42 7.59 -9.48
CA ASP A 44 -5.55 7.97 -8.62
C ASP A 44 -5.11 8.58 -7.27
N ALA A 45 -3.81 8.81 -7.06
CA ALA A 45 -3.28 9.46 -5.84
C ALA A 45 -3.93 10.83 -5.56
N TRP A 46 -4.42 11.50 -6.61
CA TRP A 46 -5.08 12.79 -6.53
C TRP A 46 -6.53 12.73 -6.04
N ILE A 47 -7.18 11.55 -6.01
CA ILE A 47 -8.60 11.44 -5.62
C ILE A 47 -8.75 11.27 -4.10
N GLY A 48 -7.69 10.90 -3.38
CA GLY A 48 -7.69 10.76 -1.92
C GLY A 48 -7.35 12.02 -1.11
N ALA A 49 -6.94 13.12 -1.76
CA ALA A 49 -6.57 14.37 -1.09
C ALA A 49 -7.76 15.34 -0.88
N VAL A 50 -8.97 14.81 -0.70
CA VAL A 50 -10.14 15.59 -0.26
C VAL A 50 -10.31 15.48 1.26
N GLU A 51 -9.91 16.58 1.91
CA GLU A 51 -10.43 17.19 3.15
C GLU A 51 -10.20 16.48 4.50
N ARG A 52 -9.21 17.00 5.25
CA ARG A 52 -9.46 17.57 6.60
C ARG A 52 -8.37 18.52 7.08
#